data_AF-A0A973JPU2-F1
#
_entry.id   AF-A0A973JPU2-F1
#
_cell.length_a   1.000
_cell.length_b   1.000
_cell.length_c   1.000
_cell.angle_alpha   90.00
_cell.angle_beta   90.00
_cell.angle_gamma   90.00
#
_symmetry.space_group_name_H-M   'P 1'
#
loop_
_entity.id
_entity.type
_entity.pdbx_description
1 polymer ?
#
loop_
_entity_poly.entity_id
_entity_poly.type
_entity_poly.pdbx_seq_one_letter_code
_entity_poly.pdbx_strand_id
1 'polypeptide(L)'
;MKKTNGFTVIEIIFVALIAGFASILFFTQKHNLEIINRDDKRKTSINALYYSLEEVFYKTNNYYPRTISSSILPSVDPALFTDPNGIKLGETNSDYSYTPLNCDGDKCSKYILKTSLENEADYEKDSKN
;
A
#
# COMPACT_ATOMS: atom_id res chain seq x y z
N MET A 1 59.74 8.65 -18.16
CA MET A 1 58.47 8.40 -18.88
C MET A 1 57.57 7.56 -17.98
N LYS A 2 56.37 8.04 -17.62
CA LYS A 2 55.41 7.26 -16.81
C LYS A 2 54.77 6.19 -17.72
N LYS A 3 54.96 4.92 -17.40
CA LYS A 3 54.29 3.79 -18.06
C LYS A 3 52.82 3.81 -17.63
N THR A 4 51.91 4.06 -18.57
CA THR A 4 50.47 3.83 -18.35
C THR A 4 50.20 2.36 -18.61
N ASN A 5 49.92 1.60 -17.54
CA ASN A 5 49.47 0.22 -17.66
C ASN A 5 47.98 0.26 -18.04
N GLY A 6 47.65 -0.14 -19.27
CA GLY A 6 46.26 -0.34 -19.69
C GLY A 6 45.71 -1.66 -19.16
N PHE A 7 44.38 -1.73 -18.98
CA PHE A 7 43.69 -2.96 -18.60
C PHE A 7 43.79 -4.01 -19.70
N THR A 8 43.94 -5.27 -19.29
CA THR A 8 43.90 -6.42 -20.21
C THR A 8 42.47 -6.81 -20.55
N VAL A 9 42.27 -7.44 -21.71
CA VAL A 9 40.94 -7.94 -22.13
C VAL A 9 40.36 -8.92 -21.10
N ILE A 10 41.22 -9.73 -20.47
CA ILE A 10 40.81 -10.71 -19.45
C ILE A 10 40.25 -10.01 -18.21
N GLU A 11 40.88 -8.92 -17.75
CA GLU A 11 40.37 -8.15 -16.60
C GLU A 11 39.01 -7.52 -16.90
N ILE A 12 38.81 -7.00 -18.11
CA ILE A 12 37.51 -6.43 -18.51
C ILE A 12 36.42 -7.51 -18.49
N ILE A 13 36.71 -8.72 -18.98
CA ILE A 13 35.76 -9.84 -18.94
C ILE A 13 35.44 -10.22 -17.50
N PHE A 14 36.43 -10.31 -16.62
CA PHE A 14 36.22 -10.67 -15.22
C PHE A 14 35.38 -9.63 -14.47
N VAL A 15 35.65 -8.34 -14.68
CA VAL A 15 34.83 -7.24 -14.11
C VAL A 15 33.41 -7.28 -14.66
N ALA A 16 33.23 -7.52 -15.97
CA ALA A 16 31.92 -7.62 -16.58
C ALA A 16 31.10 -8.80 -16.02
N LEU A 17 31.74 -9.94 -15.76
CA LEU A 17 31.10 -11.09 -15.11
C LEU A 17 30.60 -10.73 -13.71
N ILE A 18 31.47 -10.16 -12.86
CA ILE A 18 31.09 -9.75 -11.50
C ILE A 18 29.97 -8.70 -11.53
N ALA A 19 30.08 -7.70 -12.39
CA ALA A 19 29.06 -6.67 -12.55
C ALA A 19 27.72 -7.24 -13.03
N GLY A 20 27.75 -8.24 -13.92
CA GLY A 20 26.57 -8.97 -14.38
C GLY A 20 25.86 -9.68 -13.24
N PHE A 21 26.59 -10.46 -12.43
CA PHE A 21 26.02 -11.15 -11.26
C PHE A 21 25.46 -10.16 -10.24
N ALA A 22 26.20 -9.08 -9.93
CA ALA A 22 25.75 -8.05 -9.00
C ALA A 22 24.47 -7.36 -9.50
N SER A 23 24.38 -7.09 -10.81
CA SER A 23 23.20 -6.45 -11.41
C SER A 23 21.96 -7.32 -11.24
N ILE A 24 22.06 -8.62 -11.54
CA ILE A 24 20.93 -9.56 -11.40
C ILE A 24 20.41 -9.56 -9.95
N LEU A 25 21.30 -9.69 -8.97
CA LEU A 25 20.93 -9.65 -7.55
C LEU A 25 20.35 -8.31 -7.12
N PHE A 26 20.84 -7.21 -7.66
CA PHE A 26 20.33 -5.88 -7.35
C PHE A 26 18.89 -5.70 -7.84
N PHE A 27 18.59 -6.10 -9.08
CA PHE A 27 17.25 -5.97 -9.64
C PHE A 27 16.21 -6.84 -8.92
N THR A 28 16.56 -8.08 -8.55
CA THR A 28 15.64 -8.95 -7.80
C THR A 28 15.33 -8.40 -6.41
N GLN A 29 16.35 -7.93 -5.68
CA GLN A 29 16.15 -7.32 -4.36
C GLN A 29 15.34 -6.03 -4.44
N LYS A 30 15.62 -5.17 -5.44
CA LYS A 30 14.87 -3.95 -5.66
C LYS A 30 13.39 -4.23 -5.90
N HIS A 31 13.07 -5.20 -6.75
CA HIS A 31 11.67 -5.56 -7.04
C HIS A 31 10.92 -6.02 -5.78
N ASN A 32 11.54 -6.89 -4.97
CA ASN A 32 10.94 -7.37 -3.71
C ASN A 32 10.74 -6.22 -2.71
N LEU A 33 11.69 -5.30 -2.59
CA LEU A 33 11.54 -4.12 -1.73
C LEU A 33 10.40 -3.20 -2.19
N GLU A 34 10.21 -3.02 -3.50
CA GLU A 34 9.11 -2.24 -4.03
C GLU A 34 7.75 -2.87 -3.69
N ILE A 35 7.63 -4.20 -3.77
CA ILE A 35 6.43 -4.94 -3.37
C ILE A 35 6.13 -4.72 -1.88
N ILE A 36 7.12 -4.93 -1.01
CA ILE A 36 6.97 -4.74 0.45
C ILE A 36 6.52 -3.30 0.76
N ASN A 37 7.15 -2.31 0.13
CA ASN A 37 6.78 -0.90 0.31
C ASN A 37 5.34 -0.60 -0.13
N ARG A 38 4.85 -1.25 -1.20
CA ARG A 38 3.44 -1.09 -1.63
C ARG A 38 2.50 -1.73 -0.60
N ASP A 39 2.79 -2.93 -0.13
CA ASP A 39 1.97 -3.60 0.89
C ASP A 39 1.94 -2.82 2.22
N ASP A 40 3.07 -2.25 2.63
CA ASP A 40 3.12 -1.37 3.80
C ASP A 40 2.24 -0.13 3.62
N LYS A 41 2.27 0.51 2.44
CA LYS A 41 1.38 1.64 2.12
C LYS A 41 -0.10 1.25 2.18
N ARG A 42 -0.45 0.07 1.65
CA ARG A 42 -1.83 -0.45 1.71
C ARG A 42 -2.28 -0.65 3.16
N LYS A 43 -1.46 -1.31 3.99
CA LYS A 43 -1.73 -1.51 5.42
C LYS A 43 -1.84 -0.19 6.18
N THR A 44 -0.95 0.78 5.93
CA THR A 44 -1.01 2.11 6.54
C THR A 44 -2.31 2.82 6.19
N SER A 45 -2.73 2.76 4.92
CA SER A 45 -3.98 3.38 4.45
C SER A 45 -5.20 2.76 5.13
N ILE A 46 -5.30 1.42 5.14
CA ILE A 46 -6.40 0.70 5.81
C ILE A 46 -6.43 1.01 7.31
N ASN A 47 -5.28 1.04 8.00
CA ASN A 47 -5.23 1.37 9.41
C ASN A 47 -5.65 2.81 9.70
N ALA A 48 -5.22 3.77 8.87
CA ALA A 48 -5.64 5.17 9.02
C ALA A 48 -7.15 5.34 8.87
N LEU A 49 -7.75 4.70 7.84
CA LEU A 49 -9.19 4.68 7.64
C LEU A 49 -9.92 4.02 8.81
N TYR A 50 -9.45 2.86 9.26
CA TYR A 50 -10.00 2.13 10.40
C TYR A 50 -10.00 3.00 11.67
N TYR A 51 -8.86 3.57 12.04
CA TYR A 51 -8.78 4.41 13.25
C TYR A 51 -9.63 5.67 13.13
N SER A 52 -9.74 6.26 11.94
CA SER A 52 -10.64 7.39 11.74
C SER A 52 -12.12 7.01 11.90
N LEU A 53 -12.51 5.81 11.45
CA LEU A 53 -13.88 5.31 11.62
C LEU A 53 -14.18 5.03 13.09
N GLU A 54 -13.29 4.33 13.79
CA GLU A 54 -13.50 3.92 15.18
C GLU A 54 -13.34 5.07 16.17
N GLU A 55 -12.25 5.82 16.07
CA GLU A 55 -11.82 6.74 17.13
C GLU A 55 -12.31 8.18 16.91
N VAL A 56 -12.74 8.52 15.69
CA VAL A 56 -13.20 9.88 15.35
C VAL A 56 -14.67 9.88 14.94
N PHE A 57 -15.01 9.14 13.88
CA PHE A 57 -16.37 9.17 13.32
C PHE A 57 -17.38 8.52 14.28
N TYR A 58 -17.14 7.28 14.70
CA TYR A 58 -18.07 6.52 15.54
C TYR A 58 -18.27 7.19 16.90
N LYS A 59 -17.21 7.68 17.55
CA LYS A 59 -17.34 8.38 18.84
C LYS A 59 -18.23 9.62 18.80
N THR A 60 -18.28 10.29 17.63
CA THR A 60 -19.07 11.50 17.45
C THR A 60 -20.51 11.18 17.02
N ASN A 61 -20.69 10.14 16.21
CA ASN A 61 -21.94 9.87 15.51
C ASN A 61 -22.72 8.67 16.07
N ASN A 62 -22.07 7.73 16.77
CA ASN A 62 -22.60 6.43 17.21
C ASN A 62 -23.13 5.55 16.07
N TYR A 63 -22.57 5.67 14.87
CA TYR A 63 -22.80 4.79 13.72
C TYR A 63 -21.62 4.87 12.75
N TYR A 64 -21.59 4.01 11.73
CA TYR A 64 -20.65 4.07 10.60
C TYR A 64 -21.34 4.56 9.34
N PRO A 65 -20.66 5.34 8.49
CA PRO A 65 -21.28 5.92 7.30
C PRO A 65 -21.44 4.86 6.20
N ARG A 66 -22.45 4.99 5.36
CA ARG A 66 -22.63 4.08 4.20
C ARG A 66 -21.52 4.18 3.16
N THR A 67 -20.90 5.35 3.04
CA THR A 67 -19.77 5.57 2.13
C THR A 67 -18.69 6.34 2.88
N ILE A 68 -17.45 6.23 2.42
CA ILE A 68 -16.33 6.97 3.00
C ILE A 68 -15.62 7.77 1.92
N SER A 69 -15.17 8.96 2.31
CA SER A 69 -14.41 9.88 1.48
C SER A 69 -13.66 10.83 2.39
N SER A 70 -12.74 11.62 1.81
CA SER A 70 -12.02 12.66 2.56
C SER A 70 -12.92 13.73 3.17
N SER A 71 -14.15 13.91 2.67
CA SER A 71 -15.13 14.84 3.27
C SER A 71 -15.83 14.24 4.49
N ILE A 72 -16.02 12.91 4.53
CA ILE A 72 -16.68 12.21 5.63
C ILE A 72 -15.69 11.91 6.76
N LEU A 73 -14.44 11.60 6.40
CA LEU A 73 -13.34 11.31 7.33
C LEU A 73 -12.23 12.36 7.17
N PRO A 74 -12.44 13.61 7.60
CA PRO A 74 -11.48 14.71 7.40
C PRO A 74 -10.17 14.55 8.20
N SER A 75 -10.15 13.65 9.18
CA SER A 75 -8.94 13.29 9.94
C SER A 75 -7.97 12.39 9.17
N VAL A 76 -8.38 11.85 8.02
CA VAL A 76 -7.52 11.02 7.16
C VAL A 76 -6.98 11.89 6.04
N ASP A 77 -5.67 11.78 5.77
CA ASP A 77 -5.06 12.41 4.60
C ASP A 77 -5.77 11.92 3.31
N PRO A 78 -6.27 12.83 2.45
CA PRO A 78 -6.91 12.48 1.18
C PRO A 78 -6.11 11.51 0.31
N ALA A 79 -4.77 11.53 0.38
CA ALA A 79 -3.91 10.63 -0.37
C ALA A 79 -4.11 9.15 0.03
N LEU A 80 -4.51 8.86 1.28
CA LEU A 80 -4.70 7.51 1.79
C LEU A 80 -6.01 6.85 1.31
N PHE A 81 -6.87 7.59 0.63
CA PHE A 81 -8.03 7.03 -0.08
C PHE A 81 -7.66 6.47 -1.46
N THR A 82 -6.41 6.64 -1.89
CA THR A 82 -5.92 6.18 -3.18
C THR A 82 -4.92 5.05 -2.97
N ASP A 83 -5.09 3.96 -3.71
CA ASP A 83 -4.20 2.81 -3.63
C ASP A 83 -2.82 3.10 -4.26
N PRO A 84 -1.82 2.21 -4.10
CA PRO A 84 -0.51 2.40 -4.72
C PRO A 84 -0.52 2.45 -6.26
N ASN A 85 -1.61 2.01 -6.90
CA ASN A 85 -1.82 2.05 -8.35
C ASN A 85 -2.46 3.37 -8.80
N GLY A 86 -2.82 4.27 -7.86
CA GLY A 86 -3.44 5.55 -8.16
C GLY A 86 -4.97 5.49 -8.30
N ILE A 87 -5.60 4.40 -7.90
CA ILE A 87 -7.06 4.19 -8.00
C ILE A 87 -7.71 4.52 -6.66
N LYS A 88 -8.84 5.24 -6.69
CA LYS A 88 -9.50 5.64 -5.45
C LYS A 88 -10.38 4.53 -4.89
N LEU A 89 -10.51 4.52 -3.56
CA LEU A 89 -11.40 3.62 -2.84
C LEU A 89 -12.82 3.68 -3.41
N GLY A 90 -13.36 2.51 -3.75
CA GLY A 90 -14.70 2.36 -4.32
C GLY A 90 -14.76 2.49 -5.85
N GLU A 91 -13.66 2.85 -6.52
CA GLU A 91 -13.56 2.76 -7.98
C GLU A 91 -13.29 1.33 -8.44
N THR A 92 -13.63 1.01 -9.69
CA THR A 92 -13.37 -0.30 -10.27
C THR A 92 -11.87 -0.56 -10.32
N ASN A 93 -11.44 -1.75 -9.86
CA ASN A 93 -10.04 -2.18 -9.74
C ASN A 93 -9.24 -1.52 -8.60
N SER A 94 -9.88 -0.79 -7.69
CA SER A 94 -9.22 -0.35 -6.46
C SER A 94 -8.83 -1.56 -5.61
N ASP A 95 -7.58 -1.60 -5.15
CA ASP A 95 -7.15 -2.58 -4.15
C ASP A 95 -7.91 -2.39 -2.83
N TYR A 96 -8.37 -1.16 -2.54
CA TYR A 96 -9.10 -0.81 -1.33
C TYR A 96 -10.60 -1.01 -1.48
N SER A 97 -11.19 -1.66 -0.48
CA SER A 97 -12.63 -1.89 -0.38
C SER A 97 -13.17 -1.50 0.99
N TYR A 98 -14.31 -0.80 0.98
CA TYR A 98 -15.11 -0.52 2.16
C TYR A 98 -16.50 -1.12 1.95
N THR A 99 -16.85 -2.10 2.76
CA THR A 99 -18.16 -2.75 2.71
C THR A 99 -18.93 -2.42 3.99
N PRO A 100 -19.89 -1.49 3.92
CA PRO A 100 -20.77 -1.22 5.06
C PRO A 100 -21.76 -2.37 5.26
N LEU A 101 -22.13 -2.66 6.50
CA LEU A 101 -23.01 -3.76 6.89
C LEU A 101 -24.12 -3.27 7.83
N ASN A 102 -25.28 -3.93 7.75
CA ASN A 102 -26.45 -3.66 8.60
C ASN A 102 -26.81 -2.16 8.62
N CYS A 103 -27.04 -1.61 7.42
CA CYS A 103 -27.38 -0.20 7.24
C CYS A 103 -28.88 0.05 7.29
N ASP A 104 -29.28 1.06 8.05
CA ASP A 104 -30.57 1.72 7.97
C ASP A 104 -30.37 3.11 7.36
N GLY A 105 -30.75 3.25 6.08
CA GLY A 105 -30.43 4.42 5.27
C GLY A 105 -28.92 4.63 5.12
N ASP A 106 -28.41 5.75 5.61
CA ASP A 106 -27.00 6.15 5.58
C ASP A 106 -26.21 5.74 6.83
N LYS A 107 -26.88 5.14 7.82
CA LYS A 107 -26.29 4.76 9.10
C LYS A 107 -26.10 3.24 9.16
N CYS A 108 -24.88 2.81 9.32
CA CYS A 108 -24.51 1.40 9.37
C CYS A 108 -24.00 1.04 10.75
N SER A 109 -24.28 -0.18 11.20
CA SER A 109 -23.83 -0.67 12.51
C SER A 109 -22.53 -1.45 12.43
N LYS A 110 -22.14 -1.93 11.25
CA LYS A 110 -20.86 -2.63 11.04
C LYS A 110 -20.24 -2.24 9.70
N TYR A 111 -18.97 -2.53 9.53
CA TYR A 111 -18.29 -2.44 8.24
C TYR A 111 -17.12 -3.41 8.17
N ILE A 112 -16.65 -3.64 6.95
CA ILE A 112 -15.42 -4.36 6.64
C ILE A 112 -14.55 -3.46 5.76
N LEU A 113 -13.32 -3.19 6.19
CA LEU A 113 -12.27 -2.58 5.38
C LEU A 113 -11.31 -3.67 4.91
N LYS A 114 -11.01 -3.69 3.62
CA LYS A 114 -10.16 -4.72 3.03
C LYS A 114 -9.20 -4.11 2.00
N THR A 115 -8.00 -4.68 1.93
CA THR A 115 -7.08 -4.50 0.81
C THR A 115 -6.44 -5.82 0.41
N SER A 116 -6.20 -6.01 -0.89
CA SER A 116 -5.38 -7.12 -1.38
C SER A 116 -3.90 -6.74 -1.35
N LEU A 117 -3.06 -7.66 -0.87
CA LEU A 117 -1.60 -7.49 -0.78
C LEU A 117 -0.92 -8.32 -1.86
N GLU A 118 0.27 -7.89 -2.29
CA GLU A 118 1.01 -8.54 -3.37
C GLU A 118 1.85 -9.72 -2.87
N ASN A 119 2.40 -9.61 -1.64
CA ASN A 119 3.29 -10.64 -1.07
C ASN A 119 2.67 -11.40 0.12
N GLU A 120 1.48 -10.99 0.55
CA GLU A 120 0.81 -11.52 1.73
C GLU A 120 -0.67 -11.82 1.43
N ALA A 121 -1.36 -12.47 2.37
CA ALA A 121 -2.80 -12.62 2.29
C ALA A 121 -3.50 -11.26 2.38
N ASP A 122 -4.78 -11.22 1.96
CA ASP A 122 -5.60 -10.02 2.08
C ASP A 122 -5.59 -9.47 3.51
N TYR A 123 -5.51 -8.15 3.63
CA TYR A 123 -5.51 -7.45 4.91
C TYR A 123 -6.88 -6.85 5.17
N GLU A 124 -7.51 -7.31 6.25
CA GLU A 124 -8.89 -7.00 6.59
C GLU A 124 -9.02 -6.42 8.01
N LYS A 125 -9.95 -5.48 8.17
CA LYS A 125 -10.31 -4.83 9.42
C LYS A 125 -11.82 -4.74 9.54
N ASP A 126 -12.34 -5.46 10.52
CA ASP A 126 -13.75 -5.41 10.90
C ASP A 126 -14.01 -4.27 11.89
N SER A 127 -15.22 -3.70 11.81
CA SER A 127 -15.71 -2.76 12.81
C SER A 127 -15.60 -3.33 14.23
N LYS A 128 -15.12 -2.51 15.16
CA LYS A 128 -14.91 -2.94 16.56
C LYS A 128 -16.18 -2.85 17.41
N ASN A 129 -16.95 -1.77 17.22
CA ASN A 129 -18.16 -1.48 17.97
C ASN A 129 -19.42 -2.02 17.30
#